data_AF-A0A496ZY91-F1
#
_entry.id   AF-A0A496ZY91-F1
#
_cell.length_a   1.000
_cell.length_b   1.000
_cell.length_c   1.000
_cell.angle_alpha   90.00
_cell.angle_beta   90.00
_cell.angle_gamma   90.00
#
_symmetry.space_group_name_H-M   'P 1'
#
loop_
_entity.id
_entity.type
_entity.pdbx_description
1 polymer ?
#
loop_
_entity_poly.entity_id
_entity_poly.type
_entity_poly.pdbx_seq_one_letter_code
_entity_poly.pdbx_strand_id
1 'polypeptide(L)'
;MLSERRRVILFWFTIGMIVLVAAVAVVTILRACGRVVTSVTEETPFDITPAEATVCIGGQQRFSIKGDTEVTWEATGGTISEGGLFTAGDTPGDYTIIATKRDSRQTAEASVHVVACTPTSTPAPSPTPI
;
A
#
# COMPACT_ATOMS: atom_id res chain seq x y z
N MET A 1 -7.72 -42.81 -59.43
CA MET A 1 -6.32 -42.79 -58.97
C MET A 1 -5.88 -41.35 -58.78
N LEU A 2 -6.29 -40.69 -57.68
CA LEU A 2 -5.69 -39.41 -57.30
C LEU A 2 -4.21 -39.69 -57.03
N SER A 3 -3.39 -39.31 -58.00
CA SER A 3 -1.97 -39.62 -58.11
C SER A 3 -1.28 -39.51 -56.75
N GLU A 4 -0.54 -40.55 -56.36
CA GLU A 4 0.28 -40.64 -55.14
C GLU A 4 0.97 -39.32 -54.76
N ARG A 5 1.50 -38.62 -55.78
CA ARG A 5 2.16 -37.31 -55.69
C ARG A 5 1.26 -36.21 -55.13
N ARG A 6 -0.04 -36.18 -55.47
CA ARG A 6 -1.02 -35.21 -54.94
C ARG A 6 -1.32 -35.47 -53.47
N ARG A 7 -1.33 -36.73 -53.02
CA ARG A 7 -1.50 -37.06 -51.60
C ARG A 7 -0.28 -36.62 -50.80
N VAL A 8 0.93 -36.92 -51.28
CA VAL A 8 2.18 -36.46 -50.66
C VAL A 8 2.23 -34.93 -50.61
N ILE A 9 1.95 -34.21 -51.70
CA ILE A 9 1.93 -32.74 -51.73
C ILE A 9 0.88 -32.18 -50.76
N LEU A 10 -0.32 -32.77 -50.70
CA LEU A 10 -1.34 -32.36 -49.73
C LEU A 10 -0.92 -32.64 -48.29
N PHE A 11 -0.22 -33.74 -48.02
CA PHE A 11 0.34 -34.03 -46.69
C PHE A 11 1.40 -33.00 -46.28
N TRP A 12 2.32 -32.63 -47.17
CA TRP A 12 3.30 -31.57 -46.87
C TRP A 12 2.64 -30.21 -46.71
N PHE A 13 1.60 -29.92 -47.50
CA PHE A 13 0.86 -28.67 -47.41
C PHE A 13 0.03 -28.58 -46.13
N THR A 14 -0.64 -29.66 -45.70
CA THR A 14 -1.38 -29.69 -44.43
C THR A 14 -0.45 -29.65 -43.23
N ILE A 15 0.70 -30.35 -43.27
CA ILE A 15 1.73 -30.24 -42.23
C ILE A 15 2.23 -28.80 -42.14
N GLY A 16 2.54 -28.15 -43.27
CA GLY A 16 2.94 -26.75 -43.30
C GLY A 16 1.86 -25.80 -42.76
N MET A 17 0.60 -26.03 -43.12
CA MET A 17 -0.54 -25.24 -42.65
C MET A 17 -0.78 -25.42 -41.14
N ILE A 18 -0.67 -26.65 -40.61
CA ILE A 18 -0.80 -26.95 -39.18
C ILE A 18 0.33 -26.28 -38.39
N VAL A 19 1.58 -26.35 -38.87
CA VAL A 19 2.73 -25.69 -38.23
C VAL A 19 2.56 -24.17 -38.24
N LEU A 20 2.04 -23.59 -39.32
CA LEU A 20 1.77 -22.15 -39.41
C LEU A 20 0.68 -21.71 -38.43
N VAL A 21 -0.44 -22.46 -38.32
CA VAL A 21 -1.50 -22.17 -37.34
C VAL A 21 -0.99 -22.31 -35.90
N ALA A 22 -0.21 -23.35 -35.61
CA ALA A 22 0.39 -23.55 -34.29
C ALA A 22 1.37 -22.41 -33.93
N ALA A 23 2.20 -21.96 -34.87
CA ALA A 23 3.12 -20.85 -34.67
C ALA A 23 2.37 -19.53 -34.42
N VAL A 24 1.32 -19.24 -35.19
CA VAL A 24 0.46 -18.06 -34.98
C VAL A 24 -0.24 -18.14 -33.63
N ALA A 25 -0.78 -19.30 -33.25
CA ALA A 25 -1.40 -19.52 -31.94
C ALA A 25 -0.39 -19.27 -30.79
N VAL A 26 0.81 -19.86 -30.85
CA VAL A 26 1.87 -19.65 -29.86
C VAL A 26 2.26 -18.17 -29.76
N VAL A 27 2.39 -17.46 -30.88
CA VAL A 27 2.68 -16.01 -30.89
C VAL A 27 1.52 -15.21 -30.29
N THR A 28 0.26 -15.57 -30.54
CA THR A 28 -0.89 -14.89 -29.93
C THR A 28 -1.02 -15.17 -28.44
N ILE A 29 -0.74 -16.38 -27.99
CA ILE A 29 -0.78 -16.78 -26.56
C ILE A 29 0.35 -16.09 -25.79
N LEU A 30 1.56 -16.01 -26.37
CA LEU A 30 2.68 -15.26 -25.80
C LEU A 30 2.40 -13.75 -25.74
N ARG A 31 1.59 -13.20 -26.65
CA ARG A 31 1.14 -11.80 -26.60
C ARG A 31 0.04 -11.55 -25.58
N ALA A 32 -0.86 -12.52 -25.34
CA ALA A 32 -1.98 -12.37 -24.41
C ALA A 32 -1.57 -12.45 -22.92
N CYS A 33 -0.45 -13.09 -22.59
CA CYS A 33 0.10 -13.12 -21.23
C CYS A 33 1.44 -12.38 -21.07
N GLY A 34 1.86 -11.63 -22.10
CA GLY A 34 3.24 -11.17 -22.23
C GLY A 34 3.68 -10.06 -21.28
N ARG A 35 2.79 -9.44 -20.50
CA ARG A 35 3.16 -8.47 -19.44
C ARG A 35 2.10 -8.38 -18.34
N VAL A 36 1.96 -9.44 -17.55
CA VAL A 36 1.87 -9.17 -16.11
C VAL A 36 3.31 -9.18 -15.62
N VAL A 37 4.04 -8.12 -15.96
CA VAL A 37 5.18 -7.74 -15.13
C VAL A 37 4.52 -7.26 -13.86
N THR A 38 4.25 -8.18 -12.93
CA THR A 38 4.20 -7.82 -11.52
C THR A 38 5.59 -7.29 -11.25
N SER A 39 5.76 -5.99 -11.47
CA SER A 39 6.80 -5.22 -10.84
C SER A 39 6.55 -5.45 -9.36
N VAL A 40 7.22 -6.43 -8.78
CA VAL A 40 7.62 -6.33 -7.38
C VAL A 40 8.62 -5.20 -7.42
N THR A 41 8.09 -3.97 -7.46
CA THR A 41 8.86 -2.80 -7.18
C THR A 41 9.30 -3.03 -5.76
N GLU A 42 10.60 -3.30 -5.59
CA GLU A 42 11.28 -3.12 -4.32
C GLU A 42 11.25 -1.61 -4.06
N GLU A 43 10.05 -1.07 -3.79
CA GLU A 43 9.92 0.25 -3.24
C GLU A 43 10.41 0.13 -1.82
N THR A 44 11.42 0.92 -1.50
CA THR A 44 11.77 1.22 -0.12
C THR A 44 10.47 1.45 0.66
N PRO A 45 10.23 0.69 1.73
CA PRO A 45 8.96 0.72 2.44
C PRO A 45 8.63 2.16 2.84
N PHE A 46 7.62 2.74 2.19
CA PHE A 46 7.07 4.02 2.58
C PHE A 46 6.05 3.76 3.68
N ASP A 47 6.54 3.66 4.90
CA ASP A 47 5.74 3.35 6.07
C ASP A 47 5.80 4.49 7.08
N ILE A 48 4.65 4.74 7.73
CA ILE A 48 4.55 5.65 8.86
C ILE A 48 4.94 4.89 10.13
N THR A 49 5.75 5.54 10.97
CA THR A 49 6.14 5.03 12.29
C THR A 49 5.68 6.01 13.39
N PRO A 50 4.95 5.53 14.42
CA PRO A 50 4.41 4.17 14.54
C PRO A 50 3.25 3.92 13.56
N ALA A 51 3.01 2.65 13.20
CA ALA A 51 1.89 2.27 12.33
C ALA A 51 0.54 2.35 13.07
N GLU A 52 0.56 2.13 14.39
CA GLU A 52 -0.60 2.28 15.25
C GLU A 52 -0.21 3.00 16.55
N ALA A 53 -1.08 3.87 17.06
CA ALA A 53 -0.90 4.53 18.34
C ALA A 53 -2.22 4.67 19.09
N THR A 54 -2.15 4.69 20.42
CA THR A 54 -3.30 5.04 21.28
C THR A 54 -3.00 6.35 21.97
N VAL A 55 -3.93 7.31 21.87
CA VAL A 55 -3.75 8.67 22.38
C VAL A 55 -4.95 9.04 23.23
N CYS A 56 -4.71 9.70 24.36
CA CYS A 56 -5.80 10.25 25.17
C CYS A 56 -6.46 11.43 24.45
N ILE A 57 -7.72 11.72 24.75
CA ILE A 57 -8.35 13.00 24.37
C ILE A 57 -7.45 14.19 24.76
N GLY A 58 -7.25 15.13 23.83
CA GLY A 58 -6.32 16.27 23.99
C GLY A 58 -4.82 15.90 24.06
N GLY A 59 -4.48 14.62 24.00
CA GLY A 59 -3.11 14.12 23.95
C GLY A 59 -2.47 14.32 22.58
N GLN A 60 -1.15 14.08 22.51
CA GLN A 60 -0.39 14.23 21.28
C GLN A 60 0.46 12.99 20.99
N GLN A 61 0.66 12.70 19.71
CA GLN A 61 1.49 11.61 19.22
C GLN A 61 2.31 12.07 18.01
N ARG A 62 3.59 11.66 17.96
CA ARG A 62 4.44 11.92 16.80
C ARG A 62 4.38 10.76 15.82
N PHE A 63 4.16 11.08 14.56
CA PHE A 63 4.31 10.22 13.40
C PHE A 63 5.48 10.71 12.55
N SER A 64 6.18 9.77 11.94
CA SER A 64 7.35 10.04 11.11
C SER A 64 7.47 9.00 10.02
N ILE A 65 8.20 9.33 8.97
CA ILE A 65 8.49 8.42 7.86
C ILE A 65 9.99 8.22 7.83
N LYS A 66 10.43 7.00 7.51
CA LYS A 66 11.86 6.72 7.43
C LYS A 66 12.48 7.42 6.22
N GLY A 67 13.58 8.13 6.48
CA GLY A 67 14.34 8.88 5.48
C GLY A 67 13.86 10.31 5.29
N ASP A 68 14.62 11.09 4.52
CA ASP A 68 14.34 12.50 4.22
C ASP A 68 13.32 12.63 3.08
N THR A 69 12.10 12.13 3.30
CA THR A 69 11.01 12.23 2.31
C THR A 69 10.07 13.37 2.67
N GLU A 70 9.83 14.27 1.71
CA GLU A 70 8.87 15.35 1.87
C GLU A 70 7.44 14.84 1.64
N VAL A 71 6.59 15.01 2.67
CA VAL A 71 5.22 14.51 2.67
C VAL A 71 4.21 15.57 3.08
N THR A 72 2.97 15.39 2.64
CA THR A 72 1.81 16.11 3.14
C THR A 72 1.05 15.19 4.08
N TRP A 73 0.75 15.69 5.28
CA TRP A 73 0.02 14.96 6.32
C TRP A 73 -1.46 15.35 6.31
N GLU A 74 -2.31 14.36 6.51
CA GLU A 74 -3.75 14.51 6.70
C GLU A 74 -4.21 13.58 7.83
N ALA A 75 -5.26 13.98 8.54
CA ALA A 75 -5.86 13.19 9.61
C ALA A 75 -7.38 13.19 9.47
N THR A 76 -8.03 12.04 9.63
CA THR A 76 -9.50 11.93 9.54
C THR A 76 -10.23 12.46 10.79
N GLY A 77 -9.49 12.76 11.86
CA GLY A 77 -9.96 13.47 13.04
C GLY A 77 -8.79 14.13 13.77
N GLY A 78 -9.06 14.96 14.78
CA GLY A 78 -8.01 15.74 15.44
C GLY A 78 -7.32 16.72 14.49
N THR A 79 -6.06 17.06 14.78
CA THR A 79 -5.21 17.88 13.90
C THR A 79 -3.81 17.30 13.80
N ILE A 80 -3.17 17.39 12.63
CA ILE A 80 -1.77 16.98 12.43
C ILE A 80 -0.97 18.13 11.81
N SER A 81 0.24 18.37 12.33
CA SER A 81 1.15 19.38 11.80
C SER A 81 1.95 18.86 10.60
N GLU A 82 2.57 19.76 9.83
CA GLU A 82 3.50 19.38 8.74
C GLU A 82 4.68 18.54 9.23
N GLY A 83 5.05 18.66 10.51
CA GLY A 83 6.09 17.85 11.15
C GLY A 83 5.61 16.49 11.69
N GLY A 84 4.38 16.06 11.34
CA GLY A 84 3.81 14.78 11.76
C GLY A 84 3.40 14.72 13.23
N LEU A 85 3.20 15.86 13.90
CA LEU A 85 2.69 15.88 15.28
C LEU A 85 1.16 15.90 15.26
N PHE A 86 0.55 14.78 15.65
CA PHE A 86 -0.89 14.63 15.79
C PHE A 86 -1.36 15.09 17.18
N THR A 87 -2.49 15.78 17.22
CA THR A 87 -3.22 16.18 18.43
C THR A 87 -4.63 15.61 18.38
N ALA A 88 -4.96 14.77 19.35
CA ALA A 88 -6.28 14.15 19.47
C ALA A 88 -7.34 15.20 19.83
N GLY A 89 -8.51 15.11 19.19
CA GLY A 89 -9.68 15.91 19.57
C GLY A 89 -10.36 15.38 20.84
N ASP A 90 -11.55 15.92 21.13
CA ASP A 90 -12.33 15.56 22.31
C ASP A 90 -13.23 14.33 22.12
N THR A 91 -13.32 13.81 20.88
CA THR A 91 -14.16 12.66 20.55
C THR A 91 -13.31 11.39 20.53
N PRO A 92 -13.61 10.38 21.38
CA PRO A 92 -13.01 9.06 21.29
C PRO A 92 -13.42 8.34 20.00
N GLY A 93 -12.51 7.57 19.42
CA GLY A 93 -12.74 6.83 18.19
C GLY A 93 -11.45 6.45 17.48
N ASP A 94 -11.63 5.73 16.38
CA ASP A 94 -10.54 5.32 15.50
C ASP A 94 -10.37 6.35 14.38
N TYR A 95 -9.14 6.81 14.21
CA TYR A 95 -8.75 7.79 13.21
C TYR A 95 -7.58 7.28 12.38
N THR A 96 -7.42 7.86 11.21
CA THR A 96 -6.37 7.49 10.26
C THR A 96 -5.53 8.71 9.96
N ILE A 97 -4.22 8.53 10.04
CA ILE A 97 -3.22 9.47 9.57
C ILE A 97 -2.76 9.03 8.20
N ILE A 98 -2.80 9.95 7.24
CA ILE A 98 -2.42 9.70 5.87
C ILE A 98 -1.20 10.58 5.58
N ALA A 99 -0.12 9.97 5.11
CA ALA A 99 1.03 10.68 4.58
C ALA A 99 1.11 10.48 3.07
N THR A 100 1.18 11.57 2.31
CA THR A 100 1.32 11.53 0.86
C THR A 100 2.68 12.08 0.46
N LYS A 101 3.52 11.29 -0.23
CA LYS A 101 4.78 11.80 -0.82
C LYS A 101 4.46 12.90 -1.82
N ARG A 102 5.17 14.04 -1.75
CA ARG A 102 4.99 15.11 -2.75
C ARG A 102 5.41 14.68 -4.15
N ASP A 103 6.50 13.94 -4.25
CA ASP A 103 7.13 13.60 -5.53
C ASP A 103 6.34 12.54 -6.31
N SER A 104 6.10 11.38 -5.69
CA SER A 104 5.48 10.24 -6.35
C SER A 104 3.98 10.11 -6.09
N ARG A 105 3.41 10.91 -5.17
CA ARG A 105 2.02 10.78 -4.69
C ARG A 105 1.68 9.42 -4.08
N GLN A 106 2.70 8.66 -3.68
CA GLN A 106 2.53 7.45 -2.89
C GLN A 106 1.96 7.81 -1.51
N THR A 107 1.02 7.01 -1.03
CA THR A 107 0.37 7.20 0.27
C THR A 107 0.77 6.11 1.26
N ALA A 108 0.84 6.48 2.53
CA ALA A 108 1.00 5.57 3.66
C ALA A 108 -0.04 5.93 4.72
N GLU A 109 -0.47 4.94 5.50
CA GLU A 109 -1.52 5.09 6.50
C GLU A 109 -1.04 4.61 7.87
N ALA A 110 -1.51 5.26 8.93
CA ALA A 110 -1.35 4.83 10.32
C ALA A 110 -2.67 4.97 11.09
N SER A 111 -2.93 4.04 11.99
CA SER A 111 -4.15 4.02 12.82
C SER A 111 -3.92 4.72 14.15
N VAL A 112 -4.91 5.49 14.60
CA VAL A 112 -4.88 6.18 15.89
C VAL A 112 -6.16 5.92 16.66
N HIS A 113 -6.01 5.31 17.83
CA HIS A 113 -7.09 5.04 18.75
C HIS A 113 -7.16 6.17 19.78
N VAL A 114 -8.16 7.04 19.68
CA VAL A 114 -8.38 8.10 20.66
C VAL A 114 -9.29 7.59 21.76
N VAL A 115 -8.83 7.66 23.00
CA VAL A 115 -9.55 7.14 24.17
C VAL A 115 -9.71 8.20 25.26
N ALA A 116 -10.80 8.12 26.03
CA ALA A 116 -10.99 8.94 27.21
C ALA A 116 -10.10 8.40 28.35
N CYS A 117 -8.91 8.97 28.50
CA CYS A 117 -8.07 8.65 29.65
C CYS A 117 -8.61 9.39 30.88
N THR A 118 -8.87 8.66 31.96
CA THR A 118 -9.10 9.29 33.26
C THR A 118 -7.81 9.98 33.71
N PRO A 119 -7.78 11.29 33.95
CA PRO A 119 -6.62 11.90 34.59
C PRO A 119 -6.53 11.31 35.99
N THR A 120 -5.48 10.53 36.26
CA THR A 120 -5.16 10.11 37.63
C THR A 120 -4.93 11.39 38.42
N SER A 121 -5.88 11.75 39.30
CA SER A 121 -5.71 12.85 40.23
C SER A 121 -4.44 12.59 41.02
N THR A 122 -3.44 13.47 40.91
CA THR A 122 -2.23 13.45 41.72
C THR A 122 -2.61 13.20 43.18
N PRO A 123 -2.13 12.13 43.85
CA PRO A 123 -2.42 11.94 45.25
C PRO A 123 -1.92 13.16 46.01
N ALA A 124 -2.81 13.81 46.76
CA ALA A 124 -2.45 14.95 47.60
C ALA A 124 -1.25 14.55 48.49
N PRO A 125 -0.26 15.44 48.71
CA PRO A 125 0.83 15.14 49.63
C PRO A 125 0.22 14.81 50.98
N SER A 126 0.50 13.60 51.50
CA SER A 126 0.06 13.21 52.83
C SER A 126 0.57 14.24 53.83
N PRO A 127 -0.26 14.83 54.71
CA PRO A 127 0.23 15.71 55.75
C PRO A 127 1.18 14.91 56.65
N THR A 128 2.39 15.43 56.87
CA THR A 128 3.34 14.88 57.85
C THR A 128 2.73 15.03 59.24
N PRO A 129 2.56 13.97 60.03
CA PRO A 129 2.15 14.10 61.43
C PRO A 129 3.24 14.83 62.22
N ILE A 130 2.81 15.85 62.98
CA ILE A 130 3.61 16.71 63.86
C ILE A 130 4.02 15.96 65.14
#